data_AF-A0A345P275-F1
#
_entry.id   AF-A0A345P275-F1
#
_cell.length_a   1.000
_cell.length_b   1.000
_cell.length_c   1.000
_cell.angle_alpha   90.00
_cell.angle_beta   90.00
_cell.angle_gamma   90.00
#
_symmetry.space_group_name_H-M   'P 1'
#
loop_
_entity.id
_entity.type
_entity.pdbx_description
1 polymer ?
#
loop_
_entity_poly.entity_id
_entity_poly.type
_entity_poly.pdbx_seq_one_letter_code
_entity_poly.pdbx_strand_id
1 'polypeptide(L)'
;MKKIWYTVFAFVCAAGVFLLSMLFQKMAYWGGGLTWYWLGVVAAYVTGGVGTVFILLTLKIAEPEKKTWLSVALVSLRAVAILAIGLGFLWTTFIVAAGMSGM
;
A
#
# COMPACT_ATOMS: atom_id res chain seq x y z
N MET A 1 -3.55 18.77 -12.14
CA MET A 1 -3.37 18.75 -10.67
C MET A 1 -3.94 17.51 -9.99
N LYS A 2 -5.21 17.11 -10.23
CA LYS A 2 -5.84 15.94 -9.58
C LYS A 2 -5.02 14.64 -9.64
N LYS A 3 -4.42 14.34 -10.80
CA LYS A 3 -3.55 13.16 -11.00
C LYS A 3 -2.35 13.13 -10.04
N ILE A 4 -1.71 14.27 -9.79
CA ILE A 4 -0.56 14.38 -8.89
C ILE A 4 -0.96 13.98 -7.47
N TRP A 5 -2.04 14.58 -6.98
CA TRP A 5 -2.57 14.27 -5.65
C TRP A 5 -2.91 12.80 -5.49
N TYR A 6 -3.62 12.20 -6.46
CA TYR A 6 -3.93 10.78 -6.39
C TYR A 6 -2.68 9.89 -6.42
N THR A 7 -1.65 10.22 -7.21
CA THR A 7 -0.38 9.47 -7.19
C THR A 7 0.32 9.59 -5.84
N VAL A 8 0.35 10.79 -5.24
CA VAL A 8 0.93 11.01 -3.91
C VAL A 8 0.16 10.24 -2.85
N PHE A 9 -1.18 10.30 -2.85
CA PHE A 9 -2.00 9.55 -1.91
C PHE A 9 -1.82 8.04 -2.06
N ALA A 10 -1.76 7.53 -3.30
CA ALA A 10 -1.45 6.12 -3.54
C ALA A 10 -0.10 5.71 -2.95
N PHE A 11 0.93 6.54 -3.11
CA PHE A 11 2.26 6.29 -2.55
C PHE A 11 2.25 6.33 -1.01
N VAL A 12 1.55 7.28 -0.40
CA VAL A 12 1.38 7.37 1.06
C VAL A 12 0.65 6.13 1.59
N CYS A 13 -0.40 5.68 0.91
CA CYS A 13 -1.08 4.42 1.27
C CYS A 13 -0.12 3.23 1.17
N ALA A 14 0.70 3.14 0.12
CA ALA A 14 1.68 2.08 -0.02
C ALA A 14 2.66 2.05 1.16
N ALA A 15 3.22 3.20 1.54
CA ALA A 15 4.08 3.31 2.73
C ALA A 15 3.32 2.93 4.01
N GLY A 16 2.05 3.35 4.13
CA GLY A 16 1.17 3.00 5.24
C GLY A 16 0.96 1.50 5.41
N VAL A 17 0.81 0.75 4.31
CA VAL A 17 0.69 -0.72 4.35
C VAL A 17 1.91 -1.37 5.01
N PHE A 18 3.13 -0.96 4.62
CA PHE A 18 4.36 -1.50 5.21
C PHE A 18 4.52 -1.10 6.68
N LEU A 19 4.21 0.15 7.03
CA LEU A 19 4.25 0.63 8.42
C LEU A 19 3.30 -0.14 9.32
N LEU A 20 2.04 -0.32 8.89
CA LEU A 20 1.06 -1.11 9.62
C LEU A 20 1.49 -2.58 9.72
N SER A 21 2.04 -3.13 8.64
CA SER A 21 2.60 -4.49 8.62
C SER A 21 3.65 -4.71 9.68
N MET A 22 4.61 -3.79 9.82
CA MET A 22 5.64 -3.88 10.85
C MET A 22 5.07 -3.85 12.28
N LEU A 23 3.99 -3.11 12.51
CA LEU A 23 3.36 -3.01 13.84
C LEU A 23 2.72 -4.34 14.28
N PHE A 24 1.91 -4.97 13.43
CA PHE A 24 1.27 -6.23 13.80
C PHE A 24 2.17 -7.45 13.60
N GLN A 25 3.24 -7.34 12.81
CA GLN A 25 4.27 -8.38 12.68
C GLN A 25 4.88 -8.75 14.03
N LYS A 26 5.12 -7.76 14.90
CA LYS A 26 5.64 -8.02 16.25
C LYS A 26 4.67 -8.91 17.05
N MET A 27 3.36 -8.69 16.89
CA MET A 27 2.33 -9.48 17.57
C MET A 27 2.22 -10.90 17.00
N ALA A 28 2.39 -11.03 15.67
CA ALA A 28 2.39 -12.32 14.98
C ALA A 28 3.55 -13.23 15.41
N TYR A 29 4.76 -12.68 15.59
CA TYR A 29 5.96 -13.49 15.90
C TYR A 29 6.24 -13.67 17.38
N TRP A 30 5.96 -12.67 18.21
CA TRP A 30 6.36 -12.68 19.62
C TRP A 30 5.20 -13.03 20.57
N GLY A 31 3.99 -13.17 20.02
CA GLY A 31 2.78 -13.43 20.80
C GLY A 31 2.29 -12.21 21.57
N GLY A 32 0.97 -12.09 21.71
CA GLY A 32 0.31 -11.05 22.50
C GLY A 32 -0.65 -10.17 21.70
N GLY A 33 -1.85 -9.95 22.25
CA GLY A 33 -2.83 -9.01 21.69
C GLY A 33 -3.48 -9.48 20.39
N LEU A 34 -4.13 -10.65 20.37
CA LEU A 34 -4.80 -11.21 19.19
C LEU A 34 -5.77 -10.22 18.51
N THR A 35 -6.50 -9.43 19.30
CA THR A 35 -7.38 -8.37 18.80
C THR A 35 -6.60 -7.28 18.07
N TRP A 36 -5.47 -6.84 18.61
CA TRP A 36 -4.62 -5.80 18.02
C TRP A 36 -3.91 -6.29 16.75
N TYR A 37 -3.56 -7.57 16.70
CA TYR A 37 -3.04 -8.21 15.51
C TYR A 37 -4.07 -8.15 14.37
N TRP A 38 -5.29 -8.63 14.60
CA TRP A 38 -6.35 -8.61 13.57
C TRP A 38 -6.76 -7.18 13.18
N LEU A 39 -6.80 -6.24 14.13
CA LEU A 39 -7.01 -4.82 13.83
C LEU A 39 -5.93 -4.27 12.90
N GLY A 40 -4.66 -4.59 13.16
CA GLY A 40 -3.55 -4.19 12.31
C GLY A 40 -3.63 -4.79 10.91
N VAL A 41 -4.00 -6.07 10.80
CA VAL A 41 -4.19 -6.77 9.52
C VAL A 41 -5.30 -6.10 8.71
N VAL A 42 -6.48 -5.87 9.31
CA VAL A 42 -7.58 -5.19 8.63
C VAL A 42 -7.18 -3.77 8.21
N ALA A 43 -6.52 -3.02 9.09
CA ALA A 43 -6.06 -1.68 8.77
C ALA A 43 -5.08 -1.67 7.58
N ALA A 44 -4.15 -2.63 7.50
CA ALA A 44 -3.22 -2.75 6.38
C ALA A 44 -3.92 -3.08 5.07
N TYR A 45 -4.83 -4.07 5.06
CA TYR A 45 -5.59 -4.40 3.85
C TYR A 45 -6.50 -3.24 3.39
N VAL A 46 -7.18 -2.56 4.32
CA VAL A 46 -8.00 -1.38 4.00
C VAL A 46 -7.13 -0.27 3.42
N THR A 47 -5.98 0.01 4.02
CA THR A 47 -5.05 1.03 3.52
C THR A 47 -4.53 0.69 2.12
N GLY A 48 -4.18 -0.58 1.87
CA GLY A 48 -3.79 -1.04 0.54
C GLY A 48 -4.93 -0.95 -0.48
N GLY A 49 -6.15 -1.25 -0.07
CA GLY A 49 -7.37 -1.11 -0.89
C GLY A 49 -7.63 0.34 -1.28
N VAL A 50 -7.56 1.26 -0.32
CA VAL A 50 -7.67 2.71 -0.57
C VAL A 50 -6.57 3.19 -1.53
N GLY A 51 -5.32 2.75 -1.31
CA GLY A 51 -4.22 3.05 -2.22
C GLY A 51 -4.47 2.54 -3.65
N THR A 52 -5.04 1.35 -3.79
CA THR A 52 -5.42 0.76 -5.08
C THR A 52 -6.48 1.60 -5.78
N VAL A 53 -7.49 2.09 -5.05
CA VAL A 53 -8.51 2.99 -5.59
C VAL A 53 -7.87 4.27 -6.13
N PHE A 54 -6.93 4.88 -5.40
CA PHE A 54 -6.20 6.05 -5.90
C PHE A 54 -5.40 5.76 -7.18
N ILE A 55 -4.75 4.60 -7.28
CA ILE A 55 -4.08 4.17 -8.52
C ILE A 55 -5.08 4.06 -9.67
N LEU A 56 -6.25 3.44 -9.46
CA LEU A 56 -7.28 3.33 -10.49
C LEU A 56 -7.79 4.71 -10.93
N LEU A 57 -7.97 5.64 -10.00
CA LEU A 57 -8.35 7.02 -10.32
C LEU A 57 -7.28 7.73 -11.16
N THR A 58 -6.00 7.44 -10.95
CA THR A 58 -4.94 7.98 -11.83
C THR A 58 -4.92 7.36 -13.23
N LEU A 59 -5.43 6.13 -13.45
CA LEU A 59 -5.57 5.55 -14.80
C LEU A 59 -6.65 6.26 -15.60
N LYS A 60 -7.73 6.70 -14.94
CA LYS A 60 -8.88 7.33 -15.61
C LYS A 60 -8.60 8.76 -16.09
N ILE A 61 -7.50 9.37 -15.67
CA ILE A 61 -7.13 10.74 -16.07
C ILE A 61 -6.18 10.67 -17.26
N ALA A 62 -6.62 11.24 -18.39
CA ALA A 62 -5.83 11.33 -19.62
C ALA A 62 -4.44 11.97 -19.36
N GLU A 63 -3.43 11.46 -20.04
CA GLU A 63 -2.09 12.04 -20.00
C GLU A 63 -2.03 13.31 -20.85
N PRO A 64 -1.30 14.36 -20.42
CA PRO A 64 -1.01 15.48 -21.30
C PRO A 64 -0.15 14.99 -22.48
N GLU A 65 -0.47 15.42 -23.71
CA GLU A 65 0.28 15.04 -24.92
C GLU A 65 1.77 15.43 -24.86
N LYS A 66 2.10 16.51 -24.13
CA LYS A 66 3.50 16.96 -23.97
C LYS A 66 4.20 16.20 -22.86
N LYS A 67 5.23 15.43 -23.22
CA LYS A 67 6.17 14.80 -22.29
C LYS A 67 7.10 15.84 -21.67
N THR A 68 6.73 16.37 -20.52
CA THR A 68 7.60 17.15 -19.63
C THR A 68 8.30 16.22 -18.61
N TRP A 69 9.43 16.66 -18.03
CA TRP A 69 10.11 15.97 -16.92
C TRP A 69 9.15 15.54 -15.79
N LEU A 70 8.22 16.43 -15.40
CA LEU A 70 7.19 16.15 -14.38
C LEU A 70 6.29 14.96 -14.74
N SER A 71 5.92 14.83 -16.01
CA SER A 71 5.11 13.71 -16.50
C SER A 71 5.86 12.38 -16.39
N VAL A 72 7.16 12.35 -16.73
CA VAL A 72 8.00 11.17 -16.56
C VAL A 72 8.11 10.80 -15.08
N ALA A 73 8.39 11.77 -14.21
CA ALA A 73 8.46 11.54 -12.77
C ALA A 73 7.15 10.99 -12.19
N LEU A 74 6.00 11.49 -12.63
CA LEU A 74 4.68 11.00 -12.20
C LEU A 74 4.39 9.57 -12.65
N VAL A 75 4.78 9.21 -13.87
CA VAL A 75 4.65 7.84 -14.39
C VAL A 75 5.53 6.87 -13.59
N SER A 76 6.78 7.26 -13.33
CA SER A 76 7.70 6.46 -12.51
C SER A 76 7.18 6.30 -11.08
N LEU A 77 6.75 7.40 -10.43
CA LEU A 77 6.22 7.36 -9.07
C LEU A 77 4.98 6.47 -8.96
N ARG A 78 4.11 6.53 -9.97
CA ARG A 78 2.94 5.65 -10.07
C ARG A 78 3.35 4.18 -10.22
N ALA A 79 4.32 3.87 -11.06
CA ALA A 79 4.82 2.50 -11.22
C ALA A 79 5.39 1.95 -9.90
N VAL A 80 6.16 2.78 -9.18
CA VAL A 80 6.66 2.46 -7.84
C VAL A 80 5.50 2.24 -6.87
N ALA A 81 4.47 3.08 -6.87
CA ALA A 81 3.31 2.91 -6.00
C ALA A 81 2.55 1.60 -6.30
N ILE A 82 2.37 1.23 -7.58
CA ILE A 82 1.76 -0.04 -7.98
C ILE A 82 2.56 -1.23 -7.43
N LEU A 83 3.88 -1.23 -7.66
CA LEU A 83 4.76 -2.28 -7.16
C LEU A 83 4.75 -2.35 -5.63
N ALA A 84 4.83 -1.20 -4.96
CA ALA A 84 4.84 -1.11 -3.50
C ALA A 84 3.52 -1.61 -2.89
N ILE A 85 2.36 -1.29 -3.46
CA ILE A 85 1.08 -1.84 -2.98
C ILE A 85 1.01 -3.35 -3.19
N GLY A 86 1.41 -3.85 -4.37
CA GLY A 86 1.45 -5.29 -4.64
C GLY A 86 2.34 -6.05 -3.66
N LEU A 87 3.56 -5.56 -3.45
CA LEU A 87 4.49 -6.09 -2.46
C LEU A 87 3.94 -5.96 -1.03
N GLY A 88 3.25 -4.85 -0.72
CA GLY A 88 2.62 -4.64 0.58
C GLY A 88 1.53 -5.66 0.88
N PHE A 89 0.69 -6.01 -0.09
CA PHE A 89 -0.30 -7.09 0.05
C PHE A 89 0.35 -8.46 0.23
N LEU A 90 1.38 -8.77 -0.56
CA LEU A 90 2.13 -10.02 -0.43
C LEU A 90 2.78 -10.13 0.95
N TRP A 91 3.40 -9.04 1.43
CA TRP A 91 4.02 -8.97 2.75
C TRP A 91 3.02 -9.11 3.89
N THR A 92 1.89 -8.39 3.82
CA THR A 92 0.79 -8.50 4.79
C THR A 92 0.30 -9.95 4.85
N THR A 93 0.08 -10.58 3.70
CA THR A 93 -0.39 -11.97 3.60
C THR A 93 0.64 -12.95 4.15
N PHE A 94 1.93 -12.73 3.86
CA PHE A 94 3.02 -13.53 4.40
C PHE A 94 3.07 -13.47 5.94
N ILE A 95 2.96 -12.27 6.53
CA ILE A 95 2.91 -12.13 7.99
C ILE A 95 1.68 -12.85 8.55
N VAL A 96 0.53 -12.76 7.86
CA VAL A 96 -0.68 -13.47 8.31
C VAL A 96 -0.50 -14.98 8.31
N ALA A 97 0.04 -15.53 7.23
CA ALA A 97 0.33 -16.96 7.14
C ALA A 97 1.34 -17.40 8.21
N ALA A 98 2.40 -16.61 8.43
CA ALA A 98 3.41 -16.91 9.43
C ALA A 98 2.83 -16.82 10.86
N GLY A 99 2.01 -15.82 11.15
CA GLY A 99 1.31 -15.69 12.43
C GLY A 99 0.38 -16.87 12.72
N MET A 100 -0.37 -17.34 11.72
CA MET A 100 -1.22 -18.53 11.87
C MET A 100 -0.43 -19.83 12.04
N SER A 101 0.81 -19.92 11.52
CA SER A 101 1.64 -21.12 11.68
C SER A 101 2.26 -21.27 13.07
N GLY A 102 2.34 -20.16 13.83
CA GLY A 102 2.86 -20.14 15.20
C GLY A 102 1.78 -20.11 16.30
N MET A 103 0.50 -19.98 15.92
CA MET A 103 -0.66 -20.10 16.81
C MET A 103 -1.17 -21.55 16.85
#